data_AF-A0AA43AW04-F1
#
_entry.id   AF-A0AA43AW04-F1
#
_cell.length_a   1.000
_cell.length_b   1.000
_cell.length_c   1.000
_cell.angle_alpha   90.00
_cell.angle_beta   90.00
_cell.angle_gamma   90.00
#
_symmetry.space_group_name_H-M   'P 1'
#
loop_
_entity.id
_entity.type
_entity.pdbx_description
1 polymer ?
#
loop_
_entity_poly.entity_id
_entity_poly.type
_entity_poly.pdbx_seq_one_letter_code
_entity_poly.pdbx_strand_id
1 'polypeptide(L)'
;MAQDANPGDLEGDLEFLLRAARKVETIREDLGKVGPVISRQVTEAMLGRRRSLDTTEAERQSQPARELLRVRRAENELNAQLARLHAQLQDTRRELNLTPDAIHAVVEAGLALAGQQPLIEATLPGVWPDPTSQRDRCPVYRLPRLVGTWQSAYDGLAHPHTHEIRPIVFDHALTQGRDDVVLVHLNHRLVQMCLQLLRAQVWSQGEQKLSRITARLVPPNTTDVPVAIAHARLVVLGADNQRIHEEVIFAGGQLREGRFTRIDRVGELERLAASGLPQPAPDWFEESVAPLWPTHRENLWRALEARMKDRTKTLQSRLDERAEAEVAAMRSGIGELITSIRAQLHDAQPQLELFSTPEREQLERDRSALERRLTDLPLEMAREEERIRGRYAEPSPRLFPVSVTYLVPAGLSKR
;
A
#
# COMPACT_ATOMS: atom_id res chain seq x y z
N MET A 1 46.85 -26.47 -13.76
CA MET A 1 48.14 -26.71 -13.09
C MET A 1 48.98 -25.46 -13.28
N ALA A 2 48.91 -24.51 -12.34
CA ALA A 2 49.72 -23.30 -12.39
C ALA A 2 51.05 -23.62 -11.71
N GLN A 3 52.17 -23.46 -12.42
CA GLN A 3 53.50 -23.64 -11.88
C GLN A 3 53.75 -22.58 -10.80
N ASP A 4 54.18 -23.02 -9.62
CA ASP A 4 54.72 -22.12 -8.60
C ASP A 4 56.00 -21.48 -9.16
N ALA A 5 55.89 -20.24 -9.63
CA ALA A 5 57.03 -19.46 -10.09
C ALA A 5 58.01 -19.22 -8.93
N ASN A 6 59.29 -19.51 -9.17
CA ASN A 6 60.33 -19.39 -8.16
C ASN A 6 60.64 -17.90 -7.87
N PRO A 7 60.85 -17.52 -6.60
CA PRO A 7 61.20 -16.14 -6.25
C PRO A 7 62.56 -15.76 -6.85
N GLY A 8 62.58 -14.69 -7.65
CA GLY A 8 63.76 -14.20 -8.38
C GLY A 8 63.56 -13.99 -9.88
N ASP A 9 62.48 -14.52 -10.49
CA ASP A 9 62.09 -14.21 -11.87
C ASP A 9 61.11 -13.02 -11.92
N LEU A 10 61.36 -12.11 -12.85
CA LEU A 10 60.63 -10.83 -13.02
C LEU A 10 59.11 -11.01 -13.17
N GLU A 11 58.70 -12.12 -13.79
CA GLU A 11 57.30 -12.46 -14.05
C GLU A 11 56.59 -12.98 -12.79
N GLY A 12 57.31 -13.71 -11.92
CA GLY A 12 56.80 -14.17 -10.62
C GLY A 12 56.66 -13.03 -9.61
N ASP A 13 57.59 -12.08 -9.60
CA ASP A 13 57.54 -10.91 -8.73
C ASP A 13 56.39 -9.95 -9.12
N LEU A 14 56.12 -9.81 -10.42
CA LEU A 14 54.97 -9.04 -10.93
C LEU A 14 53.62 -9.70 -10.59
N GLU A 15 53.51 -11.02 -10.70
CA GLU A 15 52.29 -11.74 -10.30
C GLU A 15 52.05 -11.64 -8.78
N PHE A 16 53.11 -11.76 -7.99
CA PHE A 16 53.04 -11.57 -6.54
C PHE A 16 52.58 -10.15 -6.18
N LEU A 17 53.12 -9.12 -6.83
CA LEU A 17 52.70 -7.72 -6.65
C LEU A 17 51.24 -7.50 -6.97
N LEU A 18 50.74 -8.07 -8.07
CA LEU A 18 49.35 -7.94 -8.47
C LEU A 18 48.41 -8.61 -7.45
N ARG A 19 48.75 -9.81 -6.97
CA ARG A 19 47.97 -10.51 -5.94
C ARG A 19 48.03 -9.77 -4.60
N ALA A 20 49.18 -9.25 -4.22
CA ALA A 20 49.35 -8.45 -3.01
C ALA A 20 48.54 -7.14 -3.10
N ALA A 21 48.58 -6.44 -4.22
CA ALA A 21 47.83 -5.21 -4.45
C ALA A 21 46.32 -5.44 -4.38
N ARG A 22 45.79 -6.46 -5.07
CA ARG A 22 44.37 -6.84 -5.00
C ARG A 22 43.96 -7.21 -3.58
N LYS A 23 44.76 -8.01 -2.88
CA LYS A 23 44.47 -8.41 -1.50
C LYS A 23 44.52 -7.21 -0.55
N VAL A 24 45.45 -6.28 -0.72
CA VAL A 24 45.53 -5.02 0.04
C VAL A 24 44.33 -4.13 -0.25
N GLU A 25 43.88 -4.03 -1.49
CA GLU A 25 42.74 -3.20 -1.89
C GLU A 25 41.43 -3.72 -1.29
N THR A 26 41.14 -5.02 -1.41
CA THR A 26 39.97 -5.67 -0.78
C THR A 26 39.99 -5.51 0.75
N ILE A 27 41.15 -5.69 1.37
CA ILE A 27 41.30 -5.53 2.83
C ILE A 27 41.20 -4.05 3.23
N ARG A 28 41.69 -3.11 2.42
CA ARG A 28 41.56 -1.66 2.69
C ARG A 28 40.10 -1.20 2.59
N GLU A 29 39.36 -1.67 1.59
CA GLU A 29 37.92 -1.41 1.44
C GLU A 29 37.13 -1.96 2.63
N ASP A 30 37.52 -3.13 3.15
CA ASP A 30 36.79 -3.80 4.21
C ASP A 30 37.17 -3.40 5.65
N LEU A 31 38.42 -2.98 5.88
CA LEU A 31 39.02 -2.85 7.23
C LEU A 31 39.55 -1.45 7.52
N GLY A 32 39.77 -0.60 6.51
CA GLY A 32 40.13 0.82 6.64
C GLY A 32 41.51 1.13 7.23
N LYS A 33 42.10 0.26 8.08
CA LYS A 33 43.42 0.44 8.71
C LYS A 33 44.26 -0.83 8.63
N VAL A 34 45.09 -0.94 7.59
CA VAL A 34 45.98 -2.10 7.37
C VAL A 34 47.39 -1.73 6.90
N GLY A 35 47.65 -0.44 6.68
CA GLY A 35 48.88 0.07 6.09
C GLY A 35 50.18 -0.33 6.79
N PRO A 36 50.28 -0.35 8.14
CA PRO A 36 51.55 -0.61 8.82
C PRO A 36 51.99 -2.08 8.79
N VAL A 37 51.05 -3.02 8.91
CA VAL A 37 51.35 -4.47 9.05
C VAL A 37 51.70 -5.08 7.70
N ILE A 38 51.01 -4.67 6.63
CA ILE A 38 51.25 -5.21 5.29
C ILE A 38 52.51 -4.61 4.64
N SER A 39 52.84 -3.34 4.89
CA SER A 39 54.04 -2.71 4.31
C SER A 39 55.32 -3.48 4.66
N ARG A 40 55.48 -3.89 5.93
CA ARG A 40 56.66 -4.66 6.36
C ARG A 40 56.72 -6.05 5.69
N GLN A 41 55.58 -6.71 5.56
CA GLN A 41 55.51 -8.06 4.96
C GLN A 41 55.72 -8.02 3.44
N VAL A 42 55.25 -6.97 2.76
CA VAL A 42 55.53 -6.74 1.33
C VAL A 42 57.01 -6.47 1.11
N THR A 43 57.66 -5.66 1.97
CA THR A 43 59.13 -5.45 1.89
C THR A 43 59.90 -6.75 2.13
N GLU A 44 59.48 -7.60 3.07
CA GLU A 44 60.13 -8.89 3.34
C GLU A 44 59.93 -9.90 2.20
N ALA A 45 58.78 -9.86 1.51
CA ALA A 45 58.53 -10.67 0.33
C ALA A 45 59.35 -10.20 -0.89
N MET A 46 59.50 -8.89 -1.09
CA MET A 46 60.37 -8.27 -2.11
C MET A 46 61.85 -8.62 -1.94
N LEU A 47 62.28 -8.90 -0.71
CA LEU A 47 63.64 -9.31 -0.39
C LEU A 47 63.82 -10.85 -0.43
N GLY A 48 62.82 -11.59 -0.93
CA GLY A 48 62.86 -13.06 -1.06
C GLY A 48 62.78 -13.81 0.27
N ARG A 49 62.51 -13.13 1.39
CA ARG A 49 62.52 -13.73 2.74
C ARG A 49 61.19 -14.37 3.12
N ARG A 50 60.10 -14.07 2.40
CA ARG A 50 58.78 -14.69 2.58
C ARG A 50 58.06 -14.88 1.26
N ARG A 51 57.22 -15.92 1.21
CA ARG A 51 56.39 -16.29 0.05
C ARG A 51 54.89 -15.99 0.25
N SER A 52 54.43 -15.72 1.48
CA SER A 52 53.02 -15.41 1.76
C SER A 52 52.87 -14.23 2.74
N LEU A 53 51.75 -13.54 2.59
CA LEU A 53 51.31 -12.45 3.47
C LEU A 53 50.41 -13.03 4.56
N ASP A 54 50.73 -12.79 5.84
CA ASP A 54 49.96 -13.22 6.99
C ASP A 54 49.15 -12.05 7.55
N THR A 55 47.85 -12.05 7.26
CA THR A 55 46.89 -11.00 7.62
C THR A 55 45.99 -11.41 8.78
N THR A 56 46.20 -12.59 9.37
CA THR A 56 45.31 -13.18 10.37
C THR A 56 45.13 -12.31 11.61
N GLU A 57 46.20 -11.67 12.10
CA GLU A 57 46.15 -10.83 13.29
C GLU A 57 45.41 -9.50 13.05
N ALA A 58 45.57 -8.89 11.87
CA ALA A 58 44.85 -7.68 11.48
C ALA A 58 43.35 -7.95 11.27
N GLU A 59 43.01 -9.10 10.70
CA GLU A 59 41.62 -9.56 10.55
C GLU A 59 40.98 -9.85 11.91
N ARG A 60 41.71 -10.49 12.84
CA ARG A 60 41.23 -10.81 14.19
C ARG A 60 40.98 -9.56 15.04
N GLN A 61 41.84 -8.54 14.94
CA GLN A 61 41.66 -7.27 15.63
C GLN A 61 40.47 -6.45 15.09
N SER A 62 40.11 -6.65 13.83
CA SER A 62 39.05 -5.88 13.16
C SER A 62 37.71 -6.61 13.07
N GLN A 63 37.66 -7.92 13.40
CA GLN A 63 36.43 -8.70 13.47
C GLN A 63 35.33 -8.03 14.32
N PRO A 64 35.61 -7.55 15.56
CA PRO A 64 34.59 -6.89 16.39
C PRO A 64 34.03 -5.62 15.72
N ALA A 65 34.89 -4.84 15.06
CA ALA A 65 34.48 -3.63 14.35
C ALA A 65 33.62 -3.96 13.11
N ARG A 66 33.97 -5.02 12.36
CA ARG A 66 33.17 -5.52 11.23
C ARG A 66 31.81 -6.03 11.69
N GLU A 67 31.74 -6.75 12.81
CA GLU A 67 30.49 -7.27 13.36
C GLU A 67 29.58 -6.13 13.81
N LEU A 68 30.11 -5.15 14.53
CA LEU A 68 29.39 -3.92 14.89
C LEU A 68 28.92 -3.13 13.67
N LEU A 69 29.74 -3.01 12.62
CA LEU A 69 29.35 -2.36 11.37
C LEU A 69 28.24 -3.12 10.63
N ARG A 70 28.26 -4.46 10.64
CA ARG A 70 27.19 -5.28 10.07
C ARG A 70 25.88 -5.09 10.82
N VAL A 71 25.91 -5.12 12.15
CA VAL A 71 24.72 -4.86 12.98
C VAL A 71 24.17 -3.46 12.70
N ARG A 72 25.02 -2.43 12.70
CA ARG A 72 24.59 -1.05 12.38
C ARG A 72 24.03 -0.92 10.96
N ARG A 73 24.61 -1.61 9.98
CA ARG A 73 24.07 -1.64 8.61
C ARG A 73 22.68 -2.28 8.58
N ALA A 74 22.50 -3.40 9.27
CA ALA A 74 21.20 -4.07 9.38
C ALA A 74 20.16 -3.18 10.11
N GLU A 75 20.54 -2.52 11.20
CA GLU A 75 19.67 -1.55 11.90
C GLU A 75 19.30 -0.37 11.00
N ASN A 76 20.26 0.18 10.26
CA ASN A 76 20.00 1.28 9.33
C ASN A 76 19.08 0.84 8.18
N GLU A 77 19.28 -0.35 7.65
CA GLU A 77 18.42 -0.91 6.61
C GLU A 77 17.01 -1.14 7.13
N LEU A 78 16.86 -1.71 8.34
CA LEU A 78 15.57 -1.90 9.00
C LEU A 78 14.87 -0.56 9.25
N ASN A 79 15.58 0.44 9.76
CA ASN A 79 15.04 1.78 9.97
C ASN A 79 14.61 2.44 8.66
N ALA A 80 15.38 2.27 7.58
CA ALA A 80 15.03 2.75 6.26
C ALA A 80 13.81 2.01 5.68
N GLN A 81 13.64 0.72 5.96
CA GLN A 81 12.43 -0.03 5.60
C GLN A 81 11.21 0.45 6.40
N LEU A 82 11.34 0.63 7.71
CA LEU A 82 10.29 1.17 8.59
C LEU A 82 9.84 2.56 8.15
N ALA A 83 10.78 3.45 7.83
CA ALA A 83 10.48 4.79 7.33
C ALA A 83 9.71 4.75 6.00
N ARG A 84 10.09 3.87 5.07
CA ARG A 84 9.38 3.66 3.80
C ARG A 84 7.95 3.15 4.02
N LEU A 85 7.77 2.13 4.87
CA LEU A 85 6.45 1.59 5.20
C LEU A 85 5.56 2.62 5.89
N HIS A 86 6.14 3.44 6.78
CA HIS A 86 5.40 4.54 7.42
C HIS A 86 4.96 5.59 6.40
N ALA A 87 5.85 6.02 5.51
CA ALA A 87 5.50 6.96 4.44
C ALA A 87 4.37 6.41 3.56
N GLN A 88 4.48 5.15 3.13
CA GLN A 88 3.45 4.46 2.35
C GLN A 88 2.10 4.40 3.08
N LEU A 89 2.11 4.14 4.39
CA LEU A 89 0.89 4.16 5.21
C LEU A 89 0.27 5.56 5.26
N GLN A 90 1.08 6.61 5.47
CA GLN A 90 0.58 7.98 5.50
C GLN A 90 0.02 8.42 4.14
N ASP A 91 0.69 8.07 3.05
CA ASP A 91 0.25 8.36 1.70
C ASP A 91 -1.05 7.64 1.37
N THR A 92 -1.17 6.36 1.75
CA THR A 92 -2.42 5.59 1.59
C THR A 92 -3.57 6.21 2.40
N ARG A 93 -3.32 6.65 3.64
CA ARG A 93 -4.33 7.32 4.47
C ARG A 93 -4.81 8.62 3.84
N ARG A 94 -3.90 9.40 3.25
CA ARG A 94 -4.22 10.65 2.56
C ARG A 94 -4.99 10.39 1.27
N GLU A 95 -4.51 9.48 0.42
CA GLU A 95 -5.11 9.16 -0.87
C GLU A 95 -6.53 8.58 -0.72
N LEU A 96 -6.74 7.71 0.26
CA LEU A 96 -8.05 7.11 0.54
C LEU A 96 -8.91 7.91 1.52
N ASN A 97 -8.44 9.08 1.98
CA ASN A 97 -9.10 9.92 2.98
C ASN A 97 -9.54 9.13 4.24
N LEU A 98 -8.65 8.30 4.77
CA LEU A 98 -8.89 7.48 5.96
C LEU A 98 -8.68 8.29 7.25
N THR A 99 -9.50 9.33 7.40
CA THR A 99 -9.55 10.15 8.60
C THR A 99 -10.61 9.62 9.56
N PRO A 100 -10.44 9.83 10.88
CA PRO A 100 -11.46 9.48 11.87
C PRO A 100 -12.83 10.08 11.53
N ASP A 101 -12.85 11.34 11.07
CA ASP A 101 -14.06 12.05 10.67
C ASP A 101 -14.75 11.41 9.45
N ALA A 102 -13.98 10.95 8.46
CA ALA A 102 -14.53 10.27 7.30
C ALA A 102 -15.19 8.93 7.68
N ILE A 103 -14.56 8.15 8.57
CA ILE A 103 -15.13 6.88 9.05
C ILE A 103 -16.40 7.15 9.86
N HIS A 104 -16.37 8.17 10.74
CA HIS A 104 -17.55 8.60 11.50
C HIS A 104 -18.71 8.98 10.56
N ALA A 105 -18.45 9.84 9.56
CA ALA A 105 -19.46 10.26 8.60
C ALA A 105 -20.07 9.09 7.80
N VAL A 106 -19.27 8.09 7.45
CA VAL A 106 -19.75 6.85 6.81
C VAL A 106 -20.69 6.07 7.72
N VAL A 107 -20.36 5.97 9.01
CA VAL A 107 -21.19 5.27 10.00
C VAL A 107 -22.50 6.02 10.22
N GLU A 108 -22.47 7.34 10.41
CA GLU A 108 -23.68 8.16 10.54
C GLU A 108 -24.59 8.03 9.32
N ALA A 109 -24.03 8.18 8.11
CA ALA A 109 -24.79 8.05 6.87
C ALA A 109 -25.38 6.62 6.71
N GLY A 110 -24.61 5.60 7.07
CA GLY A 110 -25.05 4.21 7.02
C GLY A 110 -26.18 3.90 8.01
N LEU A 111 -26.10 4.40 9.25
CA LEU A 111 -27.14 4.23 10.26
C LEU A 111 -28.43 4.96 9.86
N ALA A 112 -28.31 6.21 9.38
CA ALA A 112 -29.45 6.99 8.90
C ALA A 112 -30.17 6.28 7.74
N LEU A 113 -29.41 5.78 6.76
CA LEU A 113 -29.94 5.03 5.61
C LEU A 113 -30.60 3.70 6.03
N ALA A 114 -30.08 3.07 7.08
CA ALA A 114 -30.64 1.87 7.66
C ALA A 114 -31.88 2.12 8.54
N GLY A 115 -32.25 3.38 8.80
CA GLY A 115 -33.31 3.76 9.73
C GLY A 115 -32.98 3.45 11.20
N GLN A 116 -31.69 3.35 11.54
CA GLN A 116 -31.21 3.14 12.90
C GLN A 116 -31.05 4.49 13.62
N GLN A 117 -31.01 4.45 14.95
CA GLN A 117 -30.71 5.63 15.75
C GLN A 117 -29.27 6.12 15.49
N PRO A 118 -29.00 7.44 15.62
CA PRO A 118 -27.65 7.98 15.52
C PRO A 118 -26.79 7.56 16.71
N LEU A 119 -25.47 7.71 16.55
CA LEU A 119 -24.51 7.47 17.63
C LEU A 119 -24.79 8.42 18.81
N ILE A 120 -24.60 7.91 20.03
CA ILE A 120 -24.86 8.67 21.26
C ILE A 120 -23.51 9.16 21.78
N GLU A 121 -23.33 10.48 21.92
CA GLU A 121 -22.10 11.03 22.51
C GLU A 121 -21.89 10.50 23.93
N ALA A 122 -20.64 10.17 24.27
CA ALA A 122 -20.30 9.60 25.57
C ALA A 122 -19.07 10.29 26.17
N THR A 123 -19.02 10.32 27.50
CA THR A 123 -17.86 10.81 28.24
C THR A 123 -16.85 9.70 28.47
N LEU A 124 -15.56 10.02 28.38
CA LEU A 124 -14.45 9.12 28.65
C LEU A 124 -13.38 9.89 29.46
N PRO A 125 -13.03 9.45 30.67
CA PRO A 125 -12.04 10.14 31.50
C PRO A 125 -10.71 10.36 30.76
N GLY A 126 -10.22 11.60 30.78
CA GLY A 126 -8.99 12.01 30.11
C GLY A 126 -9.10 12.23 28.59
N VAL A 127 -10.29 12.06 28.00
CA VAL A 127 -10.54 12.25 26.55
C VAL A 127 -11.71 13.19 26.29
N TRP A 128 -12.84 12.99 26.98
CA TRP A 128 -14.05 13.80 26.83
C TRP A 128 -14.86 13.87 28.14
N PRO A 129 -15.23 15.05 28.68
CA PRO A 129 -14.99 16.40 28.16
C PRO A 129 -13.51 16.71 27.96
N ASP A 130 -13.18 17.46 26.90
CA ASP A 130 -11.79 17.68 26.50
C ASP A 130 -11.02 18.44 27.61
N PRO A 131 -10.01 17.82 28.22
CA PRO A 131 -9.21 18.47 29.27
C PRO A 131 -8.42 19.68 28.73
N THR A 132 -8.19 19.76 27.42
CA THR A 132 -7.42 20.84 26.77
C THR A 132 -8.29 21.94 26.15
N SER A 133 -9.62 21.73 26.06
CA SER A 133 -10.56 22.64 25.37
C SER A 133 -10.16 23.00 23.92
N GLN A 134 -9.44 22.11 23.24
CA GLN A 134 -9.01 22.29 21.84
C GLN A 134 -9.95 21.59 20.85
N ARG A 135 -10.78 20.65 21.31
CA ARG A 135 -11.71 19.89 20.47
C ARG A 135 -13.08 20.53 20.43
N ASP A 136 -13.51 20.88 19.22
CA ASP A 136 -14.85 21.38 18.95
C ASP A 136 -15.93 20.28 18.94
N ARG A 137 -15.53 19.00 18.84
CA ARG A 137 -16.45 17.86 18.69
C ARG A 137 -16.09 16.70 19.62
N CYS A 138 -17.11 16.01 20.09
CA CYS A 138 -16.97 14.79 20.87
C CYS A 138 -16.32 13.67 20.02
N PRO A 139 -15.21 13.05 20.45
CA PRO A 139 -14.60 11.95 19.70
C PRO A 139 -15.08 10.57 20.17
N VAL A 140 -15.93 10.50 21.20
CA VAL A 140 -16.32 9.27 21.90
C VAL A 140 -17.82 9.06 21.81
N TYR A 141 -18.21 7.86 21.40
CA TYR A 141 -19.61 7.53 21.17
C TYR A 141 -19.99 6.20 21.82
N ARG A 142 -21.28 6.00 22.09
CA ARG A 142 -21.88 4.70 22.41
C ARG A 142 -22.80 4.29 21.28
N LEU A 143 -22.81 2.99 20.99
CA LEU A 143 -23.77 2.46 20.02
C LEU A 143 -25.18 2.54 20.61
N PRO A 144 -26.14 3.15 19.89
CA PRO A 144 -27.54 3.12 20.28
C PRO A 144 -28.08 1.71 20.12
N ARG A 145 -29.23 1.42 20.71
CA ARG A 145 -29.85 0.10 20.59
C ARG A 145 -30.21 -0.20 19.13
N LEU A 146 -29.39 -1.01 18.48
CA LEU A 146 -29.59 -1.44 17.10
C LEU A 146 -30.61 -2.59 17.01
N VAL A 147 -31.40 -2.60 15.94
CA VAL A 147 -32.49 -3.57 15.73
C VAL A 147 -32.16 -4.56 14.61
N GLY A 148 -32.59 -5.82 14.77
CA GLY A 148 -32.47 -6.86 13.76
C GLY A 148 -31.03 -7.33 13.56
N THR A 149 -30.62 -7.52 12.30
CA THR A 149 -29.27 -8.01 11.94
C THR A 149 -28.14 -7.07 12.37
N TRP A 150 -28.46 -5.81 12.67
CA TRP A 150 -27.53 -4.79 13.17
C TRP A 150 -27.05 -5.03 14.60
N GLN A 151 -27.66 -5.96 15.35
CA GLN A 151 -27.15 -6.36 16.66
C GLN A 151 -25.74 -6.95 16.60
N SER A 152 -25.34 -7.57 15.48
CA SER A 152 -23.97 -8.06 15.28
C SER A 152 -22.91 -6.93 15.29
N ALA A 153 -23.30 -5.67 15.16
CA ALA A 153 -22.37 -4.55 15.30
C ALA A 153 -21.83 -4.37 16.72
N TYR A 154 -22.43 -5.02 17.73
CA TYR A 154 -21.93 -5.06 19.10
C TYR A 154 -20.80 -6.07 19.33
N ASP A 155 -20.50 -6.94 18.35
CA ASP A 155 -19.48 -7.96 18.46
C ASP A 155 -18.10 -7.31 18.71
N GLY A 156 -17.46 -7.68 19.82
CA GLY A 156 -16.16 -7.13 20.25
C GLY A 156 -16.23 -5.86 21.09
N LEU A 157 -17.42 -5.27 21.30
CA LEU A 157 -17.57 -4.07 22.15
C LEU A 157 -17.54 -4.39 23.65
N ALA A 158 -18.09 -5.54 24.03
CA ALA A 158 -18.11 -5.96 25.43
C ALA A 158 -16.67 -6.18 25.94
N HIS A 159 -16.38 -5.67 27.14
CA HIS A 159 -15.12 -5.93 27.80
C HIS A 159 -15.01 -7.45 28.14
N PRO A 160 -13.88 -8.12 27.87
CA PRO A 160 -13.77 -9.58 28.02
C PRO A 160 -14.07 -10.11 29.43
N HIS A 161 -13.86 -9.29 30.47
CA HIS A 161 -14.02 -9.70 31.86
C HIS A 161 -15.26 -9.12 32.55
N THR A 162 -15.65 -7.89 32.24
CA THR A 162 -16.78 -7.21 32.89
C THR A 162 -18.06 -7.32 32.08
N HIS A 163 -17.96 -7.71 30.80
CA HIS A 163 -19.06 -7.77 29.84
C HIS A 163 -19.79 -6.44 29.60
N GLU A 164 -19.29 -5.33 30.15
CA GLU A 164 -19.81 -4.00 29.92
C GLU A 164 -19.50 -3.54 28.49
N ILE A 165 -20.49 -2.92 27.84
CA ILE A 165 -20.34 -2.40 26.48
C ILE A 165 -19.50 -1.13 26.55
N ARG A 166 -18.30 -1.18 25.99
CA ARG A 166 -17.37 -0.06 25.96
C ARG A 166 -17.80 1.00 24.93
N PRO A 167 -17.53 2.29 25.20
CA PRO A 167 -17.64 3.33 24.19
C PRO A 167 -16.69 3.06 23.02
N ILE A 168 -17.04 3.63 21.87
CA ILE A 168 -16.29 3.57 20.62
C ILE A 168 -15.62 4.90 20.30
N VAL A 169 -14.49 4.82 19.61
CA VAL A 169 -13.78 5.95 19.01
C VAL A 169 -13.32 5.59 17.61
N PHE A 170 -13.11 6.59 16.76
CA PHE A 170 -12.59 6.42 15.40
C PHE A 170 -11.10 6.75 15.27
N ASP A 171 -10.54 7.48 16.25
CA ASP A 171 -9.14 7.85 16.27
C ASP A 171 -8.30 6.81 17.03
N HIS A 172 -7.32 6.25 16.34
CA HIS A 172 -6.38 5.29 16.89
C HIS A 172 -5.52 5.86 18.03
N ALA A 173 -5.23 7.17 18.01
CA ALA A 173 -4.43 7.80 19.07
C ALA A 173 -5.13 7.73 20.44
N LEU A 174 -6.47 7.67 20.45
CA LEU A 174 -7.27 7.63 21.67
C LEU A 174 -7.32 6.25 22.34
N THR A 175 -6.91 5.20 21.65
CA THR A 175 -6.97 3.82 22.16
C THR A 175 -5.64 3.28 22.68
N GLN A 176 -4.54 4.04 22.54
CA GLN A 176 -3.22 3.57 22.94
C GLN A 176 -3.13 3.41 24.47
N GLY A 177 -2.85 2.18 24.93
CA GLY A 177 -2.71 1.87 26.35
C GLY A 177 -4.02 1.89 27.16
N ARG A 178 -5.17 1.78 26.48
CA ARG A 178 -6.50 1.81 27.10
C ARG A 178 -7.31 0.58 26.73
N ASP A 179 -7.97 -0.01 27.73
CA ASP A 179 -8.87 -1.17 27.56
C ASP A 179 -10.36 -0.81 27.72
N ASP A 180 -10.64 0.40 28.16
CA ASP A 180 -11.98 0.94 28.45
C ASP A 180 -12.71 1.50 27.21
N VAL A 181 -12.06 1.50 26.04
CA VAL A 181 -12.57 2.07 24.79
C VAL A 181 -12.26 1.13 23.62
N VAL A 182 -13.12 1.14 22.58
CA VAL A 182 -12.94 0.30 21.39
C VAL A 182 -12.71 1.16 20.15
N LEU A 183 -11.67 0.82 19.39
CA LEU A 183 -11.41 1.42 18.08
C LEU A 183 -12.33 0.82 17.03
N VAL A 184 -13.19 1.67 16.46
CA VAL A 184 -13.99 1.32 15.29
C VAL A 184 -13.19 1.67 14.04
N HIS A 185 -12.40 0.70 13.59
CA HIS A 185 -11.61 0.79 12.36
C HIS A 185 -12.38 0.26 11.13
N LEU A 186 -11.81 0.37 9.93
CA LEU A 186 -12.44 -0.09 8.68
C LEU A 186 -12.95 -1.54 8.73
N ASN A 187 -12.17 -2.45 9.31
CA ASN A 187 -12.55 -3.86 9.45
C ASN A 187 -13.52 -4.17 10.62
N HIS A 188 -13.99 -3.16 11.35
CA HIS A 188 -14.96 -3.37 12.43
C HIS A 188 -16.33 -3.72 11.84
N ARG A 189 -17.08 -4.61 12.50
CA ARG A 189 -18.37 -5.11 11.99
C ARG A 189 -19.35 -4.00 11.64
N LEU A 190 -19.50 -2.99 12.53
CA LEU A 190 -20.32 -1.79 12.28
C LEU A 190 -19.96 -1.09 10.95
N VAL A 191 -18.67 -0.79 10.73
CA VAL A 191 -18.20 -0.07 9.55
C VAL A 191 -18.39 -0.91 8.29
N GLN A 192 -18.09 -2.20 8.35
CA GLN A 192 -18.31 -3.13 7.25
C GLN A 192 -19.79 -3.19 6.85
N MET A 193 -20.71 -3.23 7.83
CA MET A 193 -22.16 -3.21 7.56
C MET A 193 -22.61 -1.89 6.91
N CYS A 194 -22.15 -0.74 7.43
CA CYS A 194 -22.44 0.57 6.84
C CYS A 194 -21.91 0.68 5.41
N LEU A 195 -20.65 0.32 5.17
CA LEU A 195 -20.03 0.34 3.84
C LEU A 195 -20.73 -0.60 2.86
N GLN A 196 -21.10 -1.80 3.31
CA GLN A 196 -21.83 -2.77 2.48
C GLN A 196 -23.21 -2.23 2.08
N LEU A 197 -23.95 -1.63 3.01
CA LEU A 197 -25.25 -1.03 2.74
C LEU A 197 -25.14 0.14 1.75
N LEU A 198 -24.23 1.08 2.02
CA LEU A 198 -24.02 2.26 1.17
C LEU A 198 -23.61 1.83 -0.25
N ARG A 199 -22.67 0.88 -0.36
CA ARG A 199 -22.25 0.33 -1.64
C ARG A 199 -23.39 -0.36 -2.36
N ALA A 200 -24.24 -1.13 -1.67
CA ALA A 200 -25.40 -1.76 -2.28
C ALA A 200 -26.38 -0.72 -2.87
N GLN A 201 -26.64 0.38 -2.15
CA GLN A 201 -27.50 1.46 -2.66
C GLN A 201 -26.89 2.18 -3.88
N VAL A 202 -25.56 2.25 -3.98
CA VAL A 202 -24.91 2.81 -5.18
C VAL A 202 -25.17 1.98 -6.44
N TRP A 203 -25.45 0.67 -6.32
CA TRP A 203 -25.64 -0.22 -7.48
C TRP A 203 -27.07 -0.75 -7.64
N SER A 204 -27.97 -0.49 -6.68
CA SER A 204 -29.34 -0.98 -6.74
C SER A 204 -30.14 -0.31 -7.86
N GLN A 205 -30.74 -1.12 -8.73
CA GLN A 205 -31.72 -0.68 -9.74
C GLN A 205 -33.18 -0.71 -9.24
N GLY A 206 -33.41 -1.19 -8.00
CA GLY A 206 -34.72 -1.28 -7.36
C GLY A 206 -35.08 -0.03 -6.54
N GLU A 207 -35.65 -0.21 -5.35
CA GLU A 207 -35.97 0.90 -4.42
C GLU A 207 -34.71 1.68 -3.99
N GLN A 208 -34.40 2.75 -4.71
CA GLN A 208 -33.27 3.63 -4.40
C GLN A 208 -33.67 4.56 -3.25
N LYS A 209 -32.99 4.40 -2.11
CA LYS A 209 -33.15 5.31 -0.96
C LYS A 209 -32.23 6.54 -1.04
N LEU A 210 -31.38 6.62 -2.06
CA LEU A 210 -30.39 7.69 -2.25
C LEU A 210 -30.63 8.44 -3.57
N SER A 211 -30.73 9.77 -3.47
CA SER A 211 -30.73 10.64 -4.64
C SER A 211 -29.33 10.70 -5.28
N ARG A 212 -29.25 10.49 -6.60
CA ARG A 212 -27.98 10.53 -7.35
C ARG A 212 -27.51 11.92 -7.73
N ILE A 213 -28.40 12.89 -7.61
CA ILE A 213 -28.11 14.30 -7.88
C ILE A 213 -28.32 15.04 -6.57
N THR A 214 -27.33 15.86 -6.20
CA THR A 214 -27.41 16.75 -5.05
C THR A 214 -26.93 18.13 -5.46
N ALA A 215 -27.52 19.17 -4.87
CA ALA A 215 -27.07 20.54 -5.02
C ALA A 215 -26.83 21.11 -3.63
N ARG A 216 -25.65 21.70 -3.42
CA ARG A 216 -25.23 22.27 -2.13
C ARG A 216 -24.63 23.66 -2.31
N LEU A 217 -24.74 24.47 -1.27
CA LEU A 217 -24.13 25.80 -1.27
C LEU A 217 -22.61 25.70 -1.12
N VAL A 218 -21.91 26.74 -1.60
CA VAL A 218 -20.49 26.95 -1.31
C VAL A 218 -20.27 28.29 -0.60
N PRO A 219 -19.19 28.44 0.18
CA PRO A 219 -18.86 29.70 0.83
C PRO A 219 -18.72 30.84 -0.20
N PRO A 220 -19.00 32.10 0.21
CA PRO A 220 -18.71 33.27 -0.63
C PRO A 220 -17.27 33.26 -1.13
N ASN A 221 -17.03 33.79 -2.34
CA ASN A 221 -15.72 33.88 -3.00
C ASN A 221 -15.12 32.53 -3.46
N THR A 222 -15.87 31.43 -3.41
CA THR A 222 -15.40 30.12 -3.90
C THR A 222 -15.50 30.00 -5.42
N THR A 223 -16.65 30.37 -5.97
CA THR A 223 -16.92 30.42 -7.41
C THR A 223 -18.05 31.42 -7.66
N ASP A 224 -17.99 32.13 -8.80
CA ASP A 224 -19.03 33.08 -9.21
C ASP A 224 -20.18 32.41 -9.95
N VAL A 225 -19.97 31.18 -10.42
CA VAL A 225 -20.91 30.42 -11.26
C VAL A 225 -21.13 29.02 -10.69
N PRO A 226 -22.30 28.40 -10.95
CA PRO A 226 -22.54 27.03 -10.53
C PRO A 226 -21.52 26.07 -11.16
N VAL A 227 -21.09 25.07 -10.39
CA VAL A 227 -20.17 24.02 -10.85
C VAL A 227 -20.87 22.67 -10.73
N ALA A 228 -20.84 21.88 -11.80
CA ALA A 228 -21.33 20.51 -11.80
C ALA A 228 -20.16 19.54 -11.75
N ILE A 229 -20.18 18.61 -10.81
CA ILE A 229 -19.17 17.58 -10.61
C ILE A 229 -19.84 16.21 -10.68
N ALA A 230 -19.46 15.40 -11.67
CA ALA A 230 -19.89 14.03 -11.77
C ALA A 230 -18.85 13.10 -11.16
N HIS A 231 -19.31 12.10 -10.41
CA HIS A 231 -18.50 11.03 -9.85
C HIS A 231 -18.81 9.74 -10.59
N ALA A 232 -17.78 8.96 -10.89
CA ALA A 232 -17.90 7.68 -11.55
C ALA A 232 -16.87 6.70 -11.00
N ARG A 233 -17.25 5.42 -10.95
CA ARG A 233 -16.34 4.32 -10.65
C ARG A 233 -15.61 3.94 -11.93
N LEU A 234 -14.29 3.96 -11.87
CA LEU A 234 -13.41 3.42 -12.89
C LEU A 234 -12.97 2.02 -12.45
N VAL A 235 -13.30 1.02 -13.25
CA VAL A 235 -12.85 -0.35 -13.08
C VAL A 235 -11.93 -0.69 -14.24
N VAL A 236 -10.68 -1.04 -13.95
CA VAL A 236 -9.72 -1.49 -14.95
C VAL A 236 -9.61 -3.01 -14.86
N LEU A 237 -9.88 -3.67 -15.98
CA LEU A 237 -9.81 -5.12 -16.13
C LEU A 237 -8.51 -5.50 -16.82
N GLY A 238 -7.88 -6.57 -16.36
CA GLY A 238 -6.75 -7.22 -17.05
C GLY A 238 -7.21 -8.11 -18.19
N ALA A 239 -6.26 -8.70 -18.93
CA ALA A 239 -6.55 -9.61 -20.05
C ALA A 239 -7.35 -10.86 -19.63
N ASP A 240 -7.25 -11.27 -18.37
CA ASP A 240 -8.01 -12.37 -17.76
C ASP A 240 -9.43 -11.96 -17.30
N ASN A 241 -9.87 -10.74 -17.65
CA ASN A 241 -11.10 -10.09 -17.17
C ASN A 241 -11.17 -9.95 -15.64
N GLN A 242 -10.07 -10.16 -14.92
CA GLN A 242 -10.02 -9.88 -13.49
C GLN A 242 -9.81 -8.38 -13.27
N ARG A 243 -10.41 -7.88 -12.20
CA ARG A 243 -10.25 -6.48 -11.80
C ARG A 243 -8.85 -6.28 -11.21
N ILE A 244 -8.01 -5.55 -11.93
CA ILE A 244 -6.65 -5.20 -11.52
C ILE A 244 -6.59 -3.86 -10.78
N HIS A 245 -7.52 -2.94 -11.08
CA HIS A 245 -7.61 -1.65 -10.41
C HIS A 245 -9.06 -1.16 -10.32
N GLU A 246 -9.35 -0.44 -9.24
CA GLU A 246 -10.64 0.21 -9.04
C GLU A 246 -10.46 1.48 -8.24
N GLU A 247 -11.10 2.55 -8.71
CA GLU A 247 -11.13 3.84 -8.03
C GLU A 247 -12.40 4.61 -8.36
N VAL A 248 -12.68 5.65 -7.57
CA VAL A 248 -13.70 6.64 -7.88
C VAL A 248 -13.00 7.85 -8.48
N ILE A 249 -13.34 8.17 -9.73
CA ILE A 249 -12.91 9.39 -10.40
C ILE A 249 -14.03 10.41 -10.39
N PHE A 250 -13.67 11.68 -10.47
CA PHE A 250 -14.61 12.76 -10.68
C PHE A 250 -14.12 13.67 -11.80
N ALA A 251 -15.07 14.25 -12.51
CA ALA A 251 -14.85 15.24 -13.54
C ALA A 251 -16.01 16.25 -13.52
N GLY A 252 -15.73 17.49 -13.88
CA GLY A 252 -16.73 18.54 -13.76
C GLY A 252 -16.40 19.77 -14.57
N GLY A 253 -17.29 20.74 -14.47
CA GLY A 253 -17.20 21.98 -15.22
C GLY A 253 -18.08 23.08 -14.65
N GLN A 254 -17.75 24.30 -15.02
CA GLN A 254 -18.54 25.49 -14.72
C GLN A 254 -19.75 25.57 -15.64
N LEU A 255 -20.87 26.07 -15.11
CA LEU A 255 -22.09 26.34 -15.84
C LEU A 255 -22.26 27.85 -16.01
N ARG A 256 -22.01 28.34 -17.22
CA ARG A 256 -22.19 29.76 -17.57
C ARG A 256 -23.30 29.89 -18.58
N GLU A 257 -24.40 30.55 -18.21
CA GLU A 257 -25.51 30.84 -19.13
C GLU A 257 -26.04 29.57 -19.84
N GLY A 258 -26.12 28.44 -19.13
CA GLY A 258 -26.54 27.14 -19.68
C GLY A 258 -25.47 26.40 -20.50
N ARG A 259 -24.27 26.98 -20.69
CA ARG A 259 -23.12 26.33 -21.32
C ARG A 259 -22.22 25.69 -20.28
N PHE A 260 -21.73 24.49 -20.59
CA PHE A 260 -20.77 23.76 -19.77
C PHE A 260 -19.34 24.02 -20.25
N THR A 261 -18.45 24.42 -19.33
CA THR A 261 -17.01 24.53 -19.60
C THR A 261 -16.27 23.61 -18.65
N ARG A 262 -15.58 22.60 -19.20
CA ARG A 262 -14.83 21.61 -18.42
C ARG A 262 -13.70 22.28 -17.63
N ILE A 263 -13.53 21.86 -16.38
CA ILE A 263 -12.36 22.21 -15.57
C ILE A 263 -11.35 21.07 -15.73
N ASP A 264 -10.21 21.36 -16.36
CA ASP A 264 -9.18 20.35 -16.65
C ASP A 264 -8.29 20.05 -15.43
N ARG A 265 -8.13 21.02 -14.53
CA ARG A 265 -7.28 20.89 -13.35
C ARG A 265 -8.01 20.13 -12.24
N VAL A 266 -7.61 18.88 -12.00
CA VAL A 266 -8.19 18.03 -10.96
C VAL A 266 -8.06 18.67 -9.57
N GLY A 267 -6.91 19.24 -9.22
CA GLY A 267 -6.74 19.90 -7.92
C GLY A 267 -7.63 21.13 -7.70
N GLU A 268 -8.13 21.76 -8.78
CA GLU A 268 -9.14 22.81 -8.68
C GLU A 268 -10.52 22.22 -8.37
N LEU A 269 -10.90 21.14 -9.05
CA LEU A 269 -12.12 20.39 -8.76
C LEU A 269 -12.13 19.79 -7.35
N GLU A 270 -11.00 19.29 -6.84
CA GLU A 270 -10.88 18.77 -5.47
C GLU A 270 -11.15 19.86 -4.44
N ARG A 271 -10.54 21.04 -4.61
CA ARG A 271 -10.79 22.19 -3.72
C ARG A 271 -12.26 22.61 -3.75
N LEU A 272 -12.86 22.67 -4.94
CA LEU A 272 -14.28 22.99 -5.10
C LEU A 272 -15.17 21.94 -4.42
N ALA A 273 -14.94 20.65 -4.67
CA ALA A 273 -15.70 19.57 -4.05
C ALA A 273 -15.61 19.60 -2.51
N ALA A 274 -14.42 19.87 -1.97
CA ALA A 274 -14.17 19.97 -0.53
C ALA A 274 -14.80 21.23 0.10
N SER A 275 -15.00 22.30 -0.67
CA SER A 275 -15.62 23.55 -0.18
C SER A 275 -17.14 23.46 0.01
N GLY A 276 -17.79 22.41 -0.48
CA GLY A 276 -19.23 22.25 -0.42
C GLY A 276 -19.75 22.24 1.02
N LEU A 277 -20.66 23.17 1.32
CA LEU A 277 -21.31 23.27 2.62
C LEU A 277 -22.38 22.17 2.81
N PRO A 278 -22.73 21.81 4.05
CA PRO A 278 -23.79 20.85 4.32
C PRO A 278 -25.19 21.37 3.96
N GLN A 279 -25.38 22.69 3.82
CA GLN A 279 -26.66 23.27 3.45
C GLN A 279 -27.04 22.94 1.99
N PRO A 280 -28.27 22.48 1.73
CA PRO A 280 -28.75 22.26 0.37
C PRO A 280 -28.83 23.59 -0.39
N ALA A 281 -28.76 23.50 -1.72
CA ALA A 281 -29.04 24.64 -2.58
C ALA A 281 -30.53 25.05 -2.47
N PRO A 282 -30.87 26.32 -2.78
CA PRO A 282 -32.26 26.76 -2.79
C PRO A 282 -33.13 26.01 -3.81
N ASP A 283 -34.40 25.79 -3.50
CA ASP A 283 -35.34 25.00 -4.32
C ASP A 283 -35.45 25.49 -5.78
N TRP A 284 -35.37 26.81 -6.00
CA TRP A 284 -35.43 27.38 -7.36
C TRP A 284 -34.28 26.89 -8.26
N PHE A 285 -33.14 26.48 -7.69
CA PHE A 285 -32.02 25.98 -8.47
C PHE A 285 -32.37 24.65 -9.14
N GLU A 286 -33.10 23.78 -8.45
CA GLU A 286 -33.59 22.52 -9.01
C GLU A 286 -34.50 22.77 -10.22
N GLU A 287 -35.46 23.69 -10.10
CA GLU A 287 -36.35 24.11 -11.19
C GLU A 287 -35.57 24.63 -12.41
N SER A 288 -34.45 25.33 -12.16
CA SER A 288 -33.62 25.90 -13.23
C SER A 288 -32.74 24.87 -13.95
N VAL A 289 -32.32 23.81 -13.25
CA VAL A 289 -31.38 22.81 -13.77
C VAL A 289 -32.11 21.62 -14.40
N ALA A 290 -33.30 21.26 -13.92
CA ALA A 290 -34.07 20.13 -14.44
C ALA A 290 -34.26 20.17 -15.97
N PRO A 291 -34.60 21.32 -16.61
CA PRO A 291 -34.73 21.41 -18.06
C PRO A 291 -33.40 21.27 -18.81
N LEU A 292 -32.29 21.69 -18.20
CA LEU A 292 -30.95 21.68 -18.78
C LEU A 292 -30.21 20.35 -18.59
N TRP A 293 -30.78 19.45 -17.77
CA TRP A 293 -30.15 18.18 -17.41
C TRP A 293 -29.74 17.30 -18.61
N PRO A 294 -30.53 17.13 -19.68
CA PRO A 294 -30.11 16.32 -20.83
C PRO A 294 -28.78 16.79 -21.43
N THR A 295 -28.58 18.11 -21.52
CA THR A 295 -27.36 18.73 -22.03
C THR A 295 -26.21 18.63 -21.02
N HIS A 296 -26.47 18.89 -19.74
CA HIS A 296 -25.45 18.76 -18.70
C HIS A 296 -24.94 17.32 -18.60
N ARG A 297 -25.83 16.33 -18.67
CA ARG A 297 -25.50 14.90 -18.63
C ARG A 297 -24.53 14.50 -19.73
N GLU A 298 -24.77 14.92 -20.97
CA GLU A 298 -23.89 14.60 -22.10
C GLU A 298 -22.49 15.22 -21.92
N ASN A 299 -22.44 16.48 -21.49
CA ASN A 299 -21.18 17.18 -21.26
C ASN A 299 -20.38 16.60 -20.09
N LEU A 300 -21.06 16.25 -18.98
CA LEU A 300 -20.46 15.56 -17.84
C LEU A 300 -19.95 14.17 -18.23
N TRP A 301 -20.71 13.43 -19.04
CA TRP A 301 -20.28 12.13 -19.56
C TRP A 301 -19.00 12.24 -20.38
N ARG A 302 -18.93 13.19 -21.32
CA ARG A 302 -17.70 13.47 -22.09
C ARG A 302 -16.52 13.87 -21.20
N ALA A 303 -16.77 14.66 -20.16
CA ALA A 303 -15.73 15.03 -19.20
C ALA A 303 -15.21 13.80 -18.42
N LEU A 304 -16.09 12.89 -18.02
CA LEU A 304 -15.72 11.63 -17.38
C LEU A 304 -14.96 10.69 -18.31
N GLU A 305 -15.38 10.55 -19.57
CA GLU A 305 -14.65 9.74 -20.56
C GLU A 305 -13.24 10.26 -20.82
N ALA A 306 -13.07 11.58 -20.92
CA ALA A 306 -11.75 12.19 -21.04
C ALA A 306 -10.91 11.91 -19.77
N ARG A 307 -11.49 12.09 -18.58
CA ARG A 307 -10.81 11.80 -17.31
C ARG A 307 -10.41 10.33 -17.19
N MET A 308 -11.27 9.41 -17.63
CA MET A 308 -10.99 7.98 -17.67
C MET A 308 -9.76 7.69 -18.56
N LYS A 309 -9.69 8.27 -19.76
CA LYS A 309 -8.54 8.07 -20.66
C LYS A 309 -7.23 8.58 -20.04
N ASP A 310 -7.25 9.80 -19.50
CA ASP A 310 -6.07 10.40 -18.85
C ASP A 310 -5.59 9.57 -17.67
N ARG A 311 -6.54 9.08 -16.85
CA ARG A 311 -6.24 8.30 -15.67
C ARG A 311 -5.77 6.90 -16.01
N THR A 312 -6.39 6.22 -16.98
CA THR A 312 -5.94 4.90 -17.47
C THR A 312 -4.51 4.96 -18.01
N LYS A 313 -4.16 6.03 -18.75
CA LYS A 313 -2.79 6.25 -19.23
C LYS A 313 -1.78 6.40 -18.08
N THR A 314 -2.16 7.13 -17.03
CA THR A 314 -1.31 7.29 -15.83
C THR A 314 -1.20 5.99 -15.02
N LEU A 315 -2.28 5.22 -14.96
CA LEU A 315 -2.32 3.94 -14.27
C LEU A 315 -1.46 2.88 -14.95
N GLN A 316 -1.33 2.93 -16.28
CA GLN A 316 -0.48 1.98 -17.02
C GLN A 316 0.92 1.87 -16.41
N SER A 317 1.61 3.00 -16.19
CA SER A 317 2.96 2.99 -15.61
C SER A 317 2.99 2.35 -14.21
N ARG A 318 1.98 2.62 -13.37
CA ARG A 318 1.87 2.01 -12.03
C ARG A 318 1.56 0.51 -12.11
N LEU A 319 0.76 0.09 -13.09
CA LEU A 319 0.45 -1.32 -13.33
C LEU A 319 1.68 -2.07 -13.84
N ASP A 320 2.50 -1.45 -14.70
CA ASP A 320 3.76 -2.01 -15.18
C ASP A 320 4.76 -2.16 -14.02
N GLU A 321 4.91 -1.12 -13.18
CA GLU A 321 5.74 -1.19 -11.97
C GLU A 321 5.28 -2.31 -11.03
N ARG A 322 3.95 -2.47 -10.86
CA ARG A 322 3.38 -3.54 -10.05
C ARG A 322 3.61 -4.91 -10.66
N ALA A 323 3.49 -5.04 -11.98
CA ALA A 323 3.77 -6.28 -12.69
C ALA A 323 5.22 -6.71 -12.47
N GLU A 324 6.18 -5.80 -12.62
CA GLU A 324 7.60 -6.09 -12.40
C GLU A 324 7.90 -6.39 -10.92
N ALA A 325 7.26 -5.71 -9.98
CA ALA A 325 7.37 -6.03 -8.56
C ALA A 325 6.84 -7.44 -8.23
N GLU A 326 5.70 -7.84 -8.81
CA GLU A 326 5.13 -9.18 -8.63
C GLU A 326 6.02 -10.25 -9.28
N VAL A 327 6.57 -10.00 -10.48
CA VAL A 327 7.54 -10.90 -11.12
C VAL A 327 8.81 -11.03 -10.29
N ALA A 328 9.35 -9.93 -9.76
CA ALA A 328 10.55 -9.96 -8.93
C ALA A 328 10.33 -10.72 -7.62
N ALA A 329 9.20 -10.51 -6.94
CA ALA A 329 8.84 -11.24 -5.72
C ALA A 329 8.68 -12.74 -5.99
N MET A 330 7.99 -13.11 -7.08
CA MET A 330 7.85 -14.50 -7.51
C MET A 330 9.21 -15.15 -7.81
N ARG A 331 10.08 -14.46 -8.56
CA ARG A 331 11.45 -14.93 -8.85
C ARG A 331 12.28 -15.13 -7.58
N SER A 332 12.18 -14.22 -6.60
CA SER A 332 12.86 -14.38 -5.31
C SER A 332 12.36 -15.62 -4.59
N GLY A 333 11.04 -15.80 -4.45
CA GLY A 333 10.45 -16.94 -3.76
C GLY A 333 10.82 -18.28 -4.42
N ILE A 334 10.78 -18.38 -5.76
CA ILE A 334 11.22 -19.58 -6.47
C ILE A 334 12.74 -19.77 -6.34
N GLY A 335 13.54 -18.71 -6.38
CA GLY A 335 15.00 -18.77 -6.18
C GLY A 335 15.40 -19.27 -4.80
N GLU A 336 14.71 -18.82 -3.76
CA GLU A 336 14.86 -19.30 -2.38
C GLU A 336 14.50 -20.79 -2.27
N LEU A 337 13.39 -21.20 -2.89
CA LEU A 337 12.98 -22.60 -2.95
C LEU A 337 14.01 -23.48 -3.66
N ILE A 338 14.53 -23.04 -4.81
CA ILE A 338 15.62 -23.73 -5.54
C ILE A 338 16.84 -23.90 -4.64
N THR A 339 17.24 -22.84 -3.93
CA THR A 339 18.39 -22.85 -3.02
C THR A 339 18.16 -23.83 -1.87
N SER A 340 16.98 -23.81 -1.27
CA SER A 340 16.59 -24.75 -0.21
C SER A 340 16.60 -26.21 -0.68
N ILE A 341 16.05 -26.50 -1.87
CA ILE A 341 16.04 -27.86 -2.42
C ILE A 341 17.47 -28.34 -2.69
N ARG A 342 18.34 -27.49 -3.25
CA ARG A 342 19.76 -27.84 -3.48
C ARG A 342 20.51 -28.11 -2.17
N ALA A 343 20.26 -27.32 -1.13
CA ALA A 343 20.84 -27.55 0.19
C ALA A 343 20.37 -28.90 0.78
N GLN A 344 19.08 -29.20 0.70
CA GLN A 344 18.54 -30.49 1.16
C GLN A 344 19.12 -31.68 0.39
N LEU A 345 19.29 -31.57 -0.93
CA LEU A 345 19.93 -32.61 -1.75
C LEU A 345 21.42 -32.80 -1.43
N HIS A 346 22.10 -31.74 -0.99
CA HIS A 346 23.50 -31.79 -0.57
C HIS A 346 23.67 -32.39 0.84
N ASP A 347 22.83 -31.98 1.80
CA ASP A 347 22.85 -32.48 3.18
C ASP A 347 22.34 -33.91 3.30
N ALA A 348 21.51 -34.37 2.37
CA ALA A 348 21.06 -35.75 2.27
C ALA A 348 22.14 -36.71 1.73
N GLN A 349 23.38 -36.61 2.22
CA GLN A 349 24.41 -37.64 2.12
C GLN A 349 24.36 -38.51 3.39
N PRO A 350 23.63 -39.65 3.40
CA PRO A 350 23.54 -40.49 4.58
C PRO A 350 24.75 -41.42 4.65
N GLN A 351 25.18 -41.74 5.88
CA GLN A 351 25.82 -43.04 6.14
C GLN A 351 24.76 -44.11 5.89
N LEU A 352 24.71 -44.62 4.65
CA LEU A 352 23.73 -45.60 4.17
C LEU A 352 23.75 -46.92 4.97
N GLU A 353 24.75 -47.14 5.82
CA GLU A 353 24.96 -48.34 6.62
C GLU A 353 23.94 -48.55 7.75
N LEU A 354 23.17 -47.51 8.15
CA LEU A 354 22.21 -47.57 9.27
C LEU A 354 20.72 -47.74 8.87
N PHE A 355 20.38 -47.71 7.58
CA PHE A 355 18.99 -47.75 7.10
C PHE A 355 18.53 -49.14 6.66
N SER A 356 17.28 -49.50 6.95
CA SER A 356 16.63 -50.70 6.41
C SER A 356 16.33 -50.57 4.91
N THR A 357 16.15 -51.69 4.19
CA THR A 357 15.80 -51.70 2.76
C THR A 357 14.59 -50.83 2.37
N PRO A 358 13.43 -50.85 3.09
CA PRO A 358 12.31 -49.98 2.74
C PRO A 358 12.57 -48.49 2.99
N GLU A 359 13.40 -48.13 3.98
CA GLU A 359 13.78 -46.74 4.25
C GLU A 359 14.71 -46.18 3.17
N ARG A 360 15.60 -47.02 2.61
CA ARG A 360 16.45 -46.64 1.47
C ARG A 360 15.64 -46.35 0.22
N GLU A 361 14.67 -47.21 -0.12
CA GLU A 361 13.79 -46.98 -1.26
C GLU A 361 12.95 -45.71 -1.08
N GLN A 362 12.48 -45.42 0.14
CA GLN A 362 11.74 -44.19 0.42
C GLN A 362 12.62 -42.94 0.23
N LEU A 363 13.85 -42.97 0.76
CA LEU A 363 14.82 -41.88 0.58
C LEU A 363 15.17 -41.64 -0.90
N GLU A 364 15.37 -42.71 -1.68
CA GLU A 364 15.63 -42.61 -3.12
C GLU A 364 14.43 -41.99 -3.88
N ARG A 365 13.20 -42.36 -3.52
CA ARG A 365 11.99 -41.76 -4.09
C ARG A 365 11.88 -40.27 -3.76
N ASP A 366 12.14 -39.89 -2.51
CA ASP A 366 12.07 -38.50 -2.05
C ASP A 366 13.15 -37.64 -2.74
N ARG A 367 14.39 -38.15 -2.84
CA ARG A 367 15.45 -37.52 -3.62
C ARG A 367 15.08 -37.35 -5.09
N SER A 368 14.56 -38.40 -5.72
CA SER A 368 14.14 -38.36 -7.12
C SER A 368 12.99 -37.37 -7.35
N ALA A 369 12.12 -37.17 -6.36
CA ALA A 369 11.05 -36.18 -6.41
C ALA A 369 11.59 -34.75 -6.29
N LEU A 370 12.57 -34.51 -5.42
CA LEU A 370 13.26 -33.22 -5.29
C LEU A 370 14.06 -32.85 -6.55
N GLU A 371 14.78 -33.80 -7.16
CA GLU A 371 15.51 -33.60 -8.42
C GLU A 371 14.56 -33.27 -9.58
N ARG A 372 13.41 -33.96 -9.67
CA ARG A 372 12.35 -33.63 -10.62
C ARG A 372 11.81 -32.22 -10.37
N ARG A 373 11.49 -31.88 -9.12
CA ARG A 373 10.99 -30.54 -8.74
C ARG A 373 11.98 -29.44 -9.13
N LEU A 374 13.29 -29.65 -8.92
CA LEU A 374 14.34 -28.70 -9.29
C LEU A 374 14.39 -28.45 -10.80
N THR A 375 14.06 -29.46 -11.61
CA THR A 375 14.02 -29.39 -13.08
C THR A 375 12.77 -28.66 -13.57
N ASP A 376 11.64 -28.84 -12.88
CA ASP A 376 10.35 -28.25 -13.27
C ASP A 376 10.22 -26.76 -12.88
N LEU A 377 10.81 -26.35 -11.74
CA LEU A 377 10.68 -25.00 -11.18
C LEU A 377 11.05 -23.86 -12.15
N PRO A 378 12.12 -23.95 -12.97
CA PRO A 378 12.41 -22.91 -13.97
C PRO A 378 11.33 -22.77 -15.05
N LEU A 379 10.71 -23.88 -15.46
CA LEU A 379 9.60 -23.86 -16.44
C LEU A 379 8.33 -23.27 -15.82
N GLU A 380 8.05 -23.62 -14.56
CA GLU A 380 6.95 -23.00 -13.80
C GLU A 380 7.16 -21.50 -13.65
N MET A 381 8.38 -21.07 -13.31
CA MET A 381 8.74 -19.66 -13.19
C MET A 381 8.49 -18.90 -14.50
N ALA A 382 8.89 -19.46 -15.65
CA ALA A 382 8.66 -18.82 -16.95
C ALA A 382 7.16 -18.71 -17.29
N ARG A 383 6.37 -19.77 -17.05
CA ARG A 383 4.92 -19.76 -17.28
C ARG A 383 4.20 -18.77 -16.36
N GLU A 384 4.61 -18.73 -15.10
CA GLU A 384 4.03 -17.82 -14.12
C GLU A 384 4.39 -16.36 -14.44
N GLU A 385 5.61 -16.10 -14.88
CA GLU A 385 6.03 -14.78 -15.35
C GLU A 385 5.21 -14.30 -16.54
N GLU A 386 4.98 -15.16 -17.54
CA GLU A 386 4.11 -14.86 -18.68
C GLU A 386 2.66 -14.60 -18.21
N ARG A 387 2.16 -15.39 -17.27
CA ARG A 387 0.82 -15.21 -16.69
C ARG A 387 0.68 -13.88 -15.95
N ILE A 388 1.67 -13.49 -15.14
CA ILE A 388 1.68 -12.21 -14.42
C ILE A 388 1.71 -11.06 -15.41
N ARG A 389 2.63 -11.08 -16.39
CA ARG A 389 2.69 -10.00 -17.40
C ARG A 389 1.43 -9.94 -18.25
N GLY A 390 0.89 -11.09 -18.64
CA GLY A 390 -0.36 -11.20 -19.39
C GLY A 390 -1.54 -10.60 -18.63
N ARG A 391 -1.61 -10.74 -17.31
CA ARG A 391 -2.67 -10.12 -16.48
C ARG A 391 -2.69 -8.59 -16.60
N TYR A 392 -1.54 -7.96 -16.66
CA TYR A 392 -1.41 -6.49 -16.74
C TYR A 392 -1.35 -5.96 -18.18
N ALA A 393 -1.25 -6.86 -19.17
CA ALA A 393 -1.26 -6.50 -20.58
C ALA A 393 -2.63 -5.94 -21.00
N GLU A 394 -2.61 -4.89 -21.82
CA GLU A 394 -3.78 -4.28 -22.46
C GLU A 394 -4.99 -4.03 -21.52
N PRO A 395 -4.83 -3.20 -20.47
CA PRO A 395 -5.90 -2.96 -19.52
C PRO A 395 -7.13 -2.33 -20.18
N SER A 396 -8.30 -2.90 -19.90
CA SER A 396 -9.59 -2.42 -20.42
C SER A 396 -10.34 -1.60 -19.35
N PRO A 397 -10.50 -0.28 -19.53
CA PRO A 397 -11.23 0.55 -18.59
C PRO A 397 -12.76 0.46 -18.80
N ARG A 398 -13.51 0.35 -17.70
CA ARG A 398 -14.96 0.40 -17.64
C ARG A 398 -15.39 1.52 -16.70
N LEU A 399 -16.28 2.38 -17.19
CA LEU A 399 -16.79 3.53 -16.45
C LEU A 399 -18.23 3.29 -16.01
N PHE A 400 -18.52 3.52 -14.73
CA PHE A 400 -19.86 3.43 -14.17
C PHE A 400 -20.23 4.73 -13.45
N PRO A 401 -21.24 5.50 -13.92
CA PRO A 401 -21.63 6.74 -13.27
C PRO A 401 -22.24 6.48 -11.89
N VAL A 402 -21.90 7.32 -10.90
CA VAL A 402 -22.31 7.15 -9.51
C VAL A 402 -23.26 8.25 -9.06
N SER A 403 -22.84 9.51 -9.17
CA SER A 403 -23.62 10.67 -8.72
C SER A 403 -23.17 11.96 -9.40
N VAL A 404 -23.98 13.01 -9.27
CA VAL A 404 -23.65 14.38 -9.65
C VAL A 404 -23.89 15.31 -8.48
N THR A 405 -22.92 16.20 -8.23
CA THR A 405 -22.99 17.26 -7.24
C THR A 405 -22.93 18.61 -7.93
N TYR A 406 -23.93 19.45 -7.68
CA TYR A 406 -23.91 20.85 -8.04
C TYR A 406 -23.43 21.68 -6.86
N LEU A 407 -22.48 22.57 -7.11
CA LEU A 407 -22.00 23.56 -6.17
C LEU A 407 -22.58 24.91 -6.59
N VAL A 408 -23.36 25.51 -5.70
CA VAL A 408 -24.12 26.73 -5.98
C VAL A 408 -23.56 27.88 -5.16
N PRO A 409 -23.10 28.97 -5.80
CA PRO A 409 -22.69 30.18 -5.08
C PRO A 409 -23.85 30.77 -4.28
N ALA A 410 -23.60 31.18 -3.04
CA ALA A 410 -24.63 31.81 -2.20
C ALA A 410 -25.20 33.12 -2.78
N GLY A 411 -24.44 33.81 -3.64
CA GLY A 411 -24.86 35.05 -4.31
C GLY A 411 -25.70 34.85 -5.57
N LEU A 412 -25.98 33.62 -6.00
CA LEU A 412 -26.80 33.37 -7.19
C LEU A 412 -28.27 33.62 -6.85
N SER A 413 -28.92 34.57 -7.53
CA SER A 413 -30.36 34.84 -7.40
C SER A 413 -31.14 34.23 -8.57
N LYS A 414 -32.40 33.84 -8.34
CA LYS A 414 -33.35 33.44 -9.39
C LYS A 414 -33.42 34.57 -10.43
N ARG A 415 -33.02 34.29 -11.67
CA ARG A 415 -33.19 35.21 -12.80
C ARG A 415 -34.52 34.97 -13.50
#